data_AF-A0A0F9QHQ0-F1
#
_entry.id   AF-A0A0F9QHQ0-F1
#
_cell.length_a   1.000
_cell.length_b   1.000
_cell.length_c   1.000
_cell.angle_alpha   90.00
_cell.angle_beta   90.00
_cell.angle_gamma   90.00
#
_symmetry.space_group_name_H-M   'P 1'
#
loop_
_entity.id
_entity.type
_entity.pdbx_description
1 polymer ?
#
loop_
_entity_poly.entity_id
_entity_poly.type
_entity_poly.pdbx_seq_one_letter_code
_entity_poly.pdbx_strand_id
1 'polypeptide(L)'
;MLKKLSKSNKRILLVFVFIFGFISIYLIGSFVGLWLFAPLNGGGGDPPTMYASLPGTPTLNVIQPNPDTDDTITLDWSDSLRLWHYNVWRKVSGGSWDIIKIALTSSFFI
;
A
#
# COMPACT_ATOMS: atom_id res chain seq x y z
N MET A 1 24.58 48.15 -14.42
CA MET A 1 25.27 48.01 -13.12
C MET A 1 24.53 46.94 -12.30
N LEU A 2 25.12 45.75 -12.11
CA LEU A 2 24.46 44.64 -11.41
C LEU A 2 24.48 44.92 -9.88
N LYS A 3 23.32 45.07 -9.23
CA LYS A 3 23.25 45.20 -7.77
C LYS A 3 23.63 43.86 -7.13
N LYS A 4 24.70 43.85 -6.34
CA LYS A 4 25.16 42.66 -5.60
C LYS A 4 24.13 42.30 -4.53
N LEU A 5 23.53 41.11 -4.60
CA LEU A 5 22.55 40.67 -3.61
C LEU A 5 23.16 40.56 -2.19
N SER A 6 22.42 41.05 -1.20
CA SER A 6 22.77 40.91 0.22
C SER A 6 22.73 39.43 0.63
N LYS A 7 23.50 39.07 1.68
CA LYS A 7 23.55 37.69 2.19
C LYS A 7 22.17 37.16 2.60
N SER A 8 21.31 38.01 3.15
CA SER A 8 19.93 37.66 3.50
C SER A 8 19.10 37.35 2.25
N ASN A 9 19.21 38.18 1.22
CA ASN A 9 18.47 37.98 -0.04
C ASN A 9 18.94 36.71 -0.77
N LYS A 10 20.22 36.34 -0.65
CA LYS A 10 20.74 35.06 -1.17
C LYS A 10 20.12 33.85 -0.47
N ARG A 11 19.91 33.92 0.85
CA ARG A 11 19.26 32.84 1.63
C ARG A 11 17.79 32.68 1.23
N ILE A 12 17.07 33.79 1.08
CA ILE A 12 15.66 33.79 0.63
C ILE A 12 15.55 33.23 -0.79
N LEU A 13 16.42 33.68 -1.71
CA LEU A 13 16.48 33.16 -3.07
C LEU A 13 16.74 31.65 -3.10
N LEU A 14 17.65 31.16 -2.25
CA LEU A 14 17.96 29.73 -2.15
C LEU A 14 16.72 28.92 -1.72
N VAL A 15 15.98 29.40 -0.72
CA VAL A 15 14.74 28.75 -0.25
C VAL A 15 13.68 28.70 -1.35
N PHE A 16 13.51 29.78 -2.11
CA PHE A 16 12.57 29.79 -3.24
C PHE A 16 12.96 28.80 -4.33
N VAL A 17 14.25 28.68 -4.69
CA VAL A 17 14.72 27.69 -5.66
C VAL A 17 14.45 26.26 -5.18
N PHE A 18 14.66 25.97 -3.89
CA PHE A 18 14.37 24.65 -3.33
C PHE A 18 12.86 24.34 -3.33
N ILE A 19 12.01 25.26 -2.88
CA ILE A 19 10.55 25.03 -2.81
C ILE A 19 9.96 24.84 -4.21
N PHE A 20 10.25 25.77 -5.14
CA PHE A 20 9.73 25.67 -6.51
C PHE A 20 10.35 24.48 -7.26
N GLY A 21 11.61 24.13 -7.01
CA GLY A 21 12.25 22.93 -7.56
C GLY A 21 11.55 21.64 -7.12
N PHE A 22 11.27 21.47 -5.82
CA PHE A 22 10.60 20.27 -5.29
C PHE A 22 9.13 20.17 -5.73
N ILE A 23 8.39 21.29 -5.73
CA ILE A 23 7.01 21.33 -6.24
C ILE A 23 6.99 21.03 -7.74
N SER A 24 7.96 21.56 -8.51
CA SER A 24 8.09 21.24 -9.93
C SER A 24 8.42 19.77 -10.15
N ILE A 25 9.31 19.14 -9.37
CA ILE A 25 9.58 17.70 -9.48
C ILE A 25 8.32 16.88 -9.16
N TYR A 26 7.55 17.26 -8.14
CA TYR A 26 6.31 16.57 -7.77
C TYR A 26 5.22 16.71 -8.85
N LEU A 27 5.04 17.91 -9.42
CA LEU A 27 4.07 18.16 -10.50
C LEU A 27 4.54 17.61 -11.85
N ILE A 28 5.84 17.68 -12.17
CA ILE A 28 6.43 17.08 -13.36
C ILE A 28 6.37 15.56 -13.24
N GLY A 29 6.62 14.95 -12.07
CA GLY A 29 6.42 13.52 -11.85
C GLY A 29 4.97 13.07 -12.10
N SER A 30 4.00 13.96 -11.84
CA SER A 30 2.59 13.80 -12.20
C SER A 30 2.31 14.03 -13.70
N PHE A 31 3.08 14.89 -14.38
CA PHE A 31 2.85 15.32 -15.77
C PHE A 31 3.68 14.55 -16.84
N VAL A 32 4.85 13.99 -16.49
CA VAL A 32 5.73 13.21 -17.40
C VAL A 32 5.52 11.71 -17.30
N GLY A 33 4.52 11.27 -16.54
CA GLY A 33 4.16 9.87 -16.48
C GLY A 33 5.32 8.98 -16.06
N LEU A 34 5.52 8.87 -14.75
CA LEU A 34 5.93 7.59 -14.15
C LEU A 34 4.81 6.52 -14.26
N TRP A 35 4.03 6.58 -15.35
CA TRP A 35 3.23 5.50 -15.91
C TRP A 35 4.16 4.59 -16.72
N LEU A 36 5.13 3.96 -16.06
CA LEU A 36 5.96 2.90 -16.66
C LEU A 36 5.19 1.59 -16.91
N PHE A 37 3.87 1.66 -17.11
CA PHE A 37 3.02 0.50 -17.46
C PHE A 37 1.93 0.81 -18.49
N ALA A 38 2.14 1.75 -19.41
CA ALA A 38 1.31 1.84 -20.59
C ALA A 38 2.09 1.34 -21.83
N PRO A 39 1.94 0.08 -22.26
CA PRO A 39 1.90 -0.15 -23.70
C PRO A 39 0.52 0.39 -24.14
N LEU A 40 0.38 1.10 -25.26
CA LEU A 40 0.50 0.53 -26.58
C LEU A 40 0.51 1.68 -27.59
N ASN A 41 1.51 1.70 -28.46
CA ASN A 41 1.30 2.20 -29.80
C ASN A 41 1.01 0.97 -30.66
N GLY A 42 -0.21 0.84 -31.16
CA GLY A 42 -0.59 -0.22 -32.10
C GLY A 42 -1.96 -0.82 -31.82
N GLY A 43 -2.94 -0.40 -32.63
CA GLY A 43 -4.10 -1.16 -33.10
C GLY A 43 -4.75 -2.18 -32.15
N GLY A 44 -5.97 -1.87 -31.71
CA GLY A 44 -7.02 -2.88 -31.51
C GLY A 44 -6.70 -4.06 -30.62
N GLY A 45 -5.89 -3.88 -29.57
CA GLY A 45 -5.80 -4.83 -28.47
C GLY A 45 -6.75 -4.38 -27.38
N ASP A 46 -7.65 -5.26 -26.95
CA ASP A 46 -8.45 -5.05 -25.75
C ASP A 46 -7.57 -4.53 -24.61
N PRO A 47 -8.06 -3.61 -23.76
CA PRO A 47 -7.30 -3.14 -22.61
C PRO A 47 -6.80 -4.37 -21.83
N PRO A 48 -5.55 -4.35 -21.30
CA PRO A 48 -5.03 -5.49 -20.56
C PRO A 48 -6.07 -5.86 -19.51
N THR A 49 -6.40 -7.15 -19.39
CA THR A 49 -7.46 -7.71 -18.52
C THR A 49 -7.16 -7.56 -17.01
N MET A 50 -6.46 -6.49 -16.62
CA MET A 50 -5.69 -6.40 -15.39
C MET A 50 -6.49 -6.00 -14.13
N TYR A 51 -7.82 -5.94 -14.22
CA TYR A 51 -8.69 -5.68 -13.07
C TYR A 51 -9.74 -6.78 -12.79
N ALA A 52 -9.73 -7.89 -13.54
CA ALA A 52 -10.81 -8.88 -13.46
C ALA A 52 -10.58 -10.04 -12.48
N SER A 53 -9.42 -10.13 -11.82
CA SER A 53 -9.20 -11.21 -10.85
C SER A 53 -9.48 -10.72 -9.43
N LEU A 54 -10.51 -11.30 -8.80
CA LEU A 54 -10.77 -11.22 -7.36
C LEU A 54 -9.51 -11.63 -6.56
N PRO A 55 -9.38 -11.20 -5.29
CA PRO A 55 -8.37 -11.76 -4.41
C PRO A 55 -8.46 -13.29 -4.39
N GLY A 56 -7.31 -13.96 -4.41
CA GLY A 56 -7.27 -15.39 -4.14
C GLY A 56 -7.81 -15.70 -2.75
N THR A 57 -8.43 -16.86 -2.56
CA THR A 57 -8.87 -17.30 -1.23
C THR A 57 -7.64 -17.71 -0.41
N PRO A 58 -7.35 -17.05 0.74
CA PRO A 58 -6.27 -17.48 1.60
C PRO A 58 -6.63 -18.81 2.29
N THR A 59 -5.63 -19.65 2.51
CA THR A 59 -5.78 -20.91 3.25
C THR A 59 -5.23 -20.71 4.66
N LEU A 60 -6.06 -20.96 5.68
CA LEU A 60 -5.66 -20.88 7.09
C LEU A 60 -4.79 -22.10 7.44
N ASN A 61 -3.61 -21.85 8.01
CA ASN A 61 -2.75 -22.91 8.53
C ASN A 61 -3.28 -23.42 9.87
N VAL A 62 -2.71 -24.55 10.34
CA VAL A 62 -3.10 -25.13 11.64
C VAL A 62 -2.78 -24.12 12.74
N ILE A 63 -3.80 -23.74 13.52
CA ILE A 63 -3.65 -22.83 14.66
C ILE A 63 -2.70 -23.45 15.70
N GLN A 64 -1.77 -22.66 16.21
CA GLN A 64 -0.76 -23.07 17.19
C GLN A 64 -0.79 -22.14 18.41
N PRO A 65 -0.60 -22.63 19.64
CA PRO A 65 -0.55 -24.04 20.02
C PRO A 65 -1.94 -24.71 19.92
N ASN A 66 -1.94 -26.04 19.84
CA ASN A 66 -3.17 -26.84 19.91
C ASN A 66 -2.88 -28.16 20.67
N PRO A 67 -3.36 -28.34 21.92
CA PRO A 67 -4.27 -27.44 22.64
C PRO A 67 -3.57 -26.15 23.09
N ASP A 68 -4.35 -25.08 23.17
CA ASP A 68 -3.96 -23.83 23.84
C ASP A 68 -3.97 -24.04 25.36
N THR A 69 -2.98 -23.47 26.05
CA THR A 69 -2.77 -23.61 27.49
C THR A 69 -2.65 -22.27 28.23
N ASP A 70 -2.51 -21.17 27.49
CA ASP A 70 -2.24 -19.83 28.04
C ASP A 70 -3.08 -18.73 27.39
N ASP A 71 -4.18 -19.11 26.73
CA ASP A 71 -5.12 -18.24 26.04
C ASP A 71 -4.46 -17.42 24.92
N THR A 72 -3.30 -17.86 24.43
CA THR A 72 -2.53 -17.20 23.38
C THR A 72 -2.38 -18.12 22.18
N ILE A 73 -2.79 -17.65 21.00
CA ILE A 73 -2.66 -18.41 19.76
C ILE A 73 -2.04 -17.59 18.63
N THR A 74 -1.31 -18.28 17.77
CA THR A 74 -0.81 -17.79 16.50
C THR A 74 -1.72 -18.28 15.37
N LEU A 75 -2.16 -17.33 14.55
CA LEU A 75 -2.92 -17.55 13.33
C LEU A 75 -2.08 -17.07 12.15
N ASP A 76 -1.90 -17.92 11.16
CA ASP A 76 -1.25 -17.55 9.90
C ASP A 76 -1.94 -18.23 8.72
N TRP A 77 -1.85 -17.61 7.55
CA TRP A 77 -2.51 -18.07 6.34
C TRP A 77 -1.66 -17.80 5.11
N SER A 78 -2.00 -18.43 3.99
CA SER A 78 -1.32 -18.15 2.73
C SER A 78 -1.59 -16.71 2.25
N ASP A 79 -0.57 -16.05 1.71
CA ASP A 79 -0.75 -14.76 1.05
C ASP A 79 -1.72 -14.85 -0.13
N SER A 80 -2.43 -13.75 -0.36
CA SER A 80 -3.29 -13.56 -1.51
C SER A 80 -2.94 -12.27 -2.24
N LEU A 81 -2.93 -12.34 -3.57
CA LEU A 81 -2.64 -11.19 -4.41
C LEU A 81 -3.88 -10.32 -4.57
N ARG A 82 -3.66 -9.02 -4.80
CA ARG A 82 -4.72 -8.05 -5.19
C ARG A 82 -5.80 -7.80 -4.13
N LEU A 83 -5.44 -7.88 -2.85
CA LEU A 83 -6.26 -7.45 -1.71
C LEU A 83 -5.72 -6.17 -1.06
N TRP A 84 -6.60 -5.46 -0.35
CA TRP A 84 -6.20 -4.33 0.50
C TRP A 84 -5.93 -4.74 1.95
N HIS A 85 -6.67 -5.72 2.45
CA HIS A 85 -6.55 -6.24 3.81
C HIS A 85 -7.27 -7.59 3.95
N TYR A 86 -6.96 -8.30 5.02
CA TYR A 86 -7.68 -9.47 5.50
C TYR A 86 -8.61 -9.08 6.65
N ASN A 87 -9.85 -9.60 6.65
CA ASN A 87 -10.72 -9.57 7.82
C ASN A 87 -10.61 -10.91 8.54
N VAL A 88 -10.14 -10.91 9.78
CA VAL A 88 -10.07 -12.09 10.63
C VAL A 88 -11.33 -12.13 11.48
N TRP A 89 -12.05 -13.24 11.40
CA TRP A 89 -13.30 -13.47 12.11
C TRP A 89 -13.14 -14.58 13.14
N ARG A 90 -13.79 -14.43 14.29
CA ARG A 90 -13.87 -15.47 15.33
C ARG A 90 -15.32 -15.74 15.67
N LYS A 91 -15.64 -17.00 15.92
CA LYS A 91 -16.91 -17.43 16.50
C LYS A 91 -16.64 -18.18 17.78
N VAL A 92 -17.21 -17.70 18.88
CA VAL A 92 -17.25 -18.44 20.15
C VAL A 92 -18.35 -19.49 20.07
N SER A 93 -18.16 -20.64 20.71
CA SER A 93 -19.15 -21.73 20.72
C SER A 93 -20.53 -21.20 21.15
N GLY A 94 -21.56 -21.46 20.33
CA GLY A 94 -22.93 -20.96 20.54
C GLY A 94 -23.17 -19.48 20.21
N GLY A 95 -22.13 -18.70 19.86
CA GLY A 95 -22.23 -17.29 19.52
C GLY A 95 -22.39 -16.98 18.02
N SER A 96 -22.14 -15.73 17.65
CA SER A 96 -22.08 -15.23 16.27
C SER A 96 -20.63 -15.06 15.80
N TRP A 97 -20.44 -14.82 14.51
CA TRP A 97 -19.14 -14.44 13.96
C TRP A 97 -18.90 -12.94 14.18
N ASP A 98 -17.76 -12.59 14.75
CA ASP A 98 -17.33 -11.21 14.96
C ASP A 98 -15.96 -10.97 14.32
N ILE A 99 -15.76 -9.78 13.77
CA ILE A 99 -14.44 -9.35 13.30
C ILE A 99 -13.58 -9.07 14.51
N ILE A 100 -12.46 -9.79 14.61
CA ILE A 100 -11.47 -9.62 15.68
C ILE A 100 -10.27 -8.81 15.20
N LYS A 101 -10.02 -8.75 13.88
CA LYS A 101 -8.89 -8.01 13.32
C LYS A 101 -9.09 -7.66 11.85
N ILE A 102 -8.59 -6.49 11.47
CA ILE A 102 -8.26 -6.13 10.08
C ILE A 102 -6.74 -6.17 9.96
N ALA A 103 -6.21 -7.03 9.10
CA ALA A 103 -4.77 -7.30 8.98
C ALA A 103 -4.25 -6.94 7.58
N LEU A 104 -3.03 -6.38 7.54
CA LEU A 104 -2.30 -6.11 6.29
C LEU A 104 -1.30 -7.23 5.96
N THR A 105 -0.99 -8.08 6.94
CA THR A 105 -0.09 -9.22 6.83
C THR A 105 -0.85 -10.51 7.03
N SER A 106 -0.28 -11.61 6.55
CA SER A 106 -0.84 -12.96 6.61
C SER A 106 -0.63 -13.70 7.94
N SER A 107 -0.46 -12.94 9.02
CA SER A 107 -0.23 -13.48 10.36
C SER A 107 -0.83 -12.57 11.44
N PHE A 108 -1.31 -13.16 12.52
CA PHE A 108 -1.89 -12.46 13.66
C PHE A 108 -1.73 -13.26 14.95
N PHE A 109 -1.46 -12.56 16.06
CA PHE A 109 -1.35 -13.12 17.40
C PHE A 109 -2.55 -12.61 18.23
N ILE A 110 -3.27 -13.54 18.86
CA ILE A 110 -4.34 -13.25 19.83
C ILE A 110 -3.88 -13.70 21.20
#